data_AF-A0A957KR36-F1
#
_entry.id   AF-A0A957KR36-F1
#
_cell.length_a   1.000
_cell.length_b   1.000
_cell.length_c   1.000
_cell.angle_alpha   90.00
_cell.angle_beta   90.00
_cell.angle_gamma   90.00
#
_symmetry.space_group_name_H-M   'P 1'
#
loop_
_entity.id
_entity.type
_entity.pdbx_description
1 polymer ?
#
loop_
_entity_poly.entity_id
_entity_poly.type
_entity_poly.pdbx_seq_one_letter_code
_entity_poly.pdbx_strand_id
1 'polypeptide(L)'
;MRRLSGGARRHLLVLGLYTLLSVLLTWPLILHLTTHIPGVPQWAFDESTFVWNIWYFKQALIDSLQSPLHSELIWYPLGIDLILYTYNFYHVLAAMPLALATSLPLANN
;
A
#
# COMPACT_ATOMS: atom_id res chain seq x y z
N MET A 1 -23.57 -11.91 29.88
CA MET A 1 -23.52 -11.47 28.47
C MET A 1 -23.81 -9.98 28.40
N ARG A 2 -22.80 -9.14 28.16
CA ARG A 2 -22.94 -7.67 28.16
C ARG A 2 -23.60 -7.25 26.85
N ARG A 3 -24.86 -6.82 26.87
CA ARG A 3 -25.55 -6.32 25.67
C ARG A 3 -24.83 -5.08 25.17
N LEU A 4 -24.43 -5.09 23.90
CA LEU A 4 -23.85 -3.93 23.24
C LEU A 4 -24.86 -2.77 23.32
N SER A 5 -24.39 -1.57 23.65
CA SER A 5 -25.23 -0.37 23.66
C SER A 5 -25.80 -0.12 22.26
N GLY A 6 -26.94 0.59 22.17
CA GLY A 6 -27.56 0.91 20.89
C GLY A 6 -26.60 1.63 19.92
N GLY A 7 -25.68 2.44 20.45
CA GLY A 7 -24.60 3.08 19.68
C GLY A 7 -23.58 2.08 19.13
N ALA A 8 -23.07 1.18 19.97
CA ALA A 8 -22.10 0.15 19.54
C ALA A 8 -22.69 -0.76 18.44
N ARG A 9 -23.97 -1.12 18.54
CA ARG A 9 -24.67 -1.90 17.50
C ARG A 9 -24.74 -1.14 16.17
N ARG A 10 -25.00 0.17 16.19
CA ARG A 10 -25.03 1.01 14.98
C ARG A 10 -23.65 1.08 14.32
N HIS A 11 -22.59 1.30 15.10
CA HIS A 11 -21.22 1.31 14.56
C HIS A 11 -20.82 -0.03 13.93
N LEU A 12 -21.17 -1.15 14.54
CA LEU A 12 -20.90 -2.47 13.95
C LEU A 12 -21.67 -2.72 12.66
N LEU A 13 -22.92 -2.25 12.56
CA LEU A 13 -23.70 -2.32 11.32
C LEU A 13 -23.07 -1.48 10.21
N VAL A 14 -22.65 -0.25 10.53
CA VAL A 14 -21.97 0.64 9.58
C VAL A 14 -20.64 0.05 9.14
N LEU A 15 -19.84 -0.46 10.07
CA LEU A 15 -18.58 -1.14 9.76
C LEU A 15 -18.82 -2.34 8.84
N GLY A 16 -19.77 -3.21 9.19
CA GLY A 16 -20.12 -4.38 8.38
C GLY A 16 -20.58 -4.00 6.97
N LEU A 17 -21.37 -2.93 6.83
CA LEU A 17 -21.80 -2.43 5.53
C LEU A 17 -20.60 -1.93 4.70
N TYR A 18 -19.72 -1.13 5.28
CA TYR A 18 -18.53 -0.64 4.56
C TYR A 18 -17.54 -1.76 4.22
N THR A 19 -17.38 -2.76 5.09
CA THR A 19 -16.57 -3.95 4.79
C THR A 19 -17.18 -4.74 3.63
N LEU A 20 -18.50 -4.97 3.64
CA LEU A 20 -19.19 -5.65 2.54
C LEU A 20 -19.03 -4.87 1.23
N LEU A 21 -19.27 -3.56 1.25
CA LEU A 21 -19.09 -2.70 0.07
C LEU A 21 -17.65 -2.72 -0.44
N SER A 22 -16.65 -2.68 0.47
CA SER A 22 -15.24 -2.78 0.10
C SER A 22 -14.94 -4.10 -0.63
N VAL A 23 -15.42 -5.24 -0.11
CA VAL A 23 -15.24 -6.55 -0.76
C VAL A 23 -15.95 -6.61 -2.11
N LEU A 24 -17.18 -6.09 -2.20
CA LEU A 24 -17.95 -6.11 -3.45
C LEU A 24 -17.33 -5.23 -4.53
N LEU A 25 -16.88 -4.02 -4.17
CA LEU A 25 -16.28 -3.07 -5.10
C LEU A 25 -14.86 -3.46 -5.53
N THR A 26 -14.15 -4.23 -4.71
CA THR A 26 -12.80 -4.71 -5.02
C THR A 26 -12.78 -6.15 -5.54
N TRP A 27 -13.93 -6.82 -5.66
CA TRP A 27 -13.98 -8.19 -6.17
C TRP A 27 -13.35 -8.30 -7.57
N PRO A 28 -12.47 -9.28 -7.87
CA PRO A 28 -12.12 -10.47 -7.06
C PRO A 28 -10.83 -10.36 -6.23
N LEU A 29 -10.41 -9.15 -5.83
CA LEU A 29 -9.12 -8.89 -5.16
C LEU A 29 -8.89 -9.76 -3.92
N ILE A 30 -9.91 -10.00 -3.10
CA ILE A 30 -9.79 -10.80 -1.88
C ILE A 30 -9.25 -12.23 -2.15
N LEU A 31 -9.48 -12.76 -3.35
CA LEU A 31 -8.98 -14.07 -3.78
C LEU A 31 -7.50 -14.03 -4.24
N HIS A 32 -6.96 -12.83 -4.46
CA HIS A 32 -5.67 -12.60 -5.10
C HIS A 32 -4.81 -11.53 -4.38
N LEU A 33 -5.03 -11.30 -3.08
CA LEU A 33 -4.37 -10.23 -2.30
C LEU A 33 -2.84 -10.25 -2.35
N THR A 34 -2.24 -11.42 -2.53
CA THR A 34 -0.78 -11.59 -2.55
C THR A 34 -0.16 -11.41 -3.94
N THR A 35 -0.97 -11.38 -5.00
CA THR A 35 -0.52 -11.43 -6.40
C THR A 35 -1.05 -10.27 -7.25
N HIS A 36 -2.13 -9.61 -6.84
CA HIS A 36 -2.76 -8.53 -7.60
C HIS A 36 -2.87 -7.26 -6.77
N ILE A 37 -2.80 -6.12 -7.44
CA ILE A 37 -3.08 -4.79 -6.90
C ILE A 37 -4.19 -4.19 -7.75
N PRO A 38 -5.23 -3.57 -7.15
CA PRO A 38 -6.30 -2.93 -7.91
C PRO A 38 -5.74 -1.69 -8.62
N GLY A 39 -5.94 -1.64 -9.94
CA GLY A 39 -5.36 -0.62 -10.80
C GLY A 39 -6.18 -0.40 -12.06
N VAL A 40 -6.14 0.81 -12.60
CA VAL A 40 -6.90 1.18 -13.80
C VAL A 40 -6.04 1.93 -14.82
N PRO A 41 -6.06 1.54 -16.11
CA PRO A 41 -5.28 2.24 -17.14
C PRO A 41 -5.62 3.73 -17.26
N GLN A 42 -6.85 4.10 -16.92
CA GLN A 42 -7.33 5.49 -16.97
C GLN A 42 -6.50 6.41 -16.08
N TRP A 43 -5.92 5.88 -15.00
CA TRP A 43 -5.11 6.65 -14.04
C TRP A 43 -3.63 6.29 -14.18
N ALA A 44 -3.23 5.88 -15.39
CA ALA A 44 -1.86 5.56 -15.77
C ALA A 44 -1.16 4.55 -14.85
N PHE A 45 -1.93 3.67 -14.20
CA PHE A 45 -1.44 2.69 -13.23
C PHE A 45 -0.69 3.31 -12.05
N ASP A 46 -1.19 4.42 -11.50
CA ASP A 46 -0.58 5.12 -10.36
C ASP A 46 -0.38 4.21 -9.13
N GLU A 47 -1.15 3.12 -9.00
CA GLU A 47 -0.89 2.07 -8.00
C GLU A 47 0.52 1.46 -8.09
N SER A 48 1.09 1.39 -9.30
CA SER A 48 2.47 0.90 -9.51
C SER A 48 3.49 1.82 -8.85
N THR A 49 3.20 3.12 -8.80
CA THR A 49 4.00 4.13 -8.12
C THR A 49 4.06 3.86 -6.60
N PHE A 50 2.93 3.52 -5.98
CA PHE A 50 2.87 3.19 -4.55
C PHE A 50 3.61 1.90 -4.21
N VAL A 51 3.49 0.89 -5.08
CA VAL A 51 4.19 -0.39 -4.95
C VAL A 51 5.70 -0.19 -5.07
N TRP A 52 6.14 0.60 -6.06
CA TRP A 52 7.54 0.97 -6.24
C TRP A 52 8.08 1.72 -5.02
N ASN A 53 7.29 2.61 -4.41
CA ASN A 53 7.70 3.34 -3.21
C ASN A 53 8.03 2.42 -2.03
N ILE A 54 7.18 1.42 -1.77
CA ILE A 54 7.40 0.47 -0.67
C ILE A 54 8.66 -0.35 -0.96
N TRP A 55 8.78 -0.89 -2.17
CA TRP A 55 9.92 -1.69 -2.56
C TRP A 55 11.23 -0.90 -2.52
N TYR A 56 11.24 0.30 -3.13
CA TYR A 56 12.43 1.12 -3.23
C TYR A 56 12.89 1.59 -1.86
N PHE A 57 11.97 1.97 -0.98
CA PHE A 57 12.32 2.34 0.39
C PHE A 57 13.00 1.18 1.13
N LYS A 58 12.44 -0.04 1.04
CA LYS A 58 13.08 -1.23 1.61
C LYS A 58 14.47 -1.46 0.99
N GLN A 59 14.55 -1.46 -0.34
CA GLN A 59 15.79 -1.71 -1.07
C GLN A 59 16.88 -0.70 -0.69
N ALA A 60 16.56 0.59 -0.66
CA ALA A 60 17.50 1.65 -0.34
C ALA A 60 17.87 1.63 1.16
N LEU A 61 16.88 1.75 2.05
CA LEU A 61 17.14 1.96 3.47
C LEU A 61 17.57 0.69 4.21
N ILE A 62 16.93 -0.45 3.89
CA ILE A 62 17.14 -1.71 4.63
C ILE A 62 18.20 -2.56 3.95
N ASP A 63 18.08 -2.80 2.65
CA ASP A 63 18.96 -3.75 1.95
C ASP A 63 20.32 -3.12 1.59
N SER A 64 20.34 -1.83 1.23
CA SER A 64 21.55 -1.11 0.80
C SER A 64 22.10 -0.10 1.82
N LEU A 65 21.37 0.19 2.90
CA LEU A 65 21.72 1.21 3.90
C LEU A 65 21.99 2.61 3.30
N GLN A 66 21.24 2.96 2.27
CA GLN A 66 21.29 4.24 1.55
C GLN A 66 20.05 5.09 1.83
N SER A 67 20.15 6.37 1.51
CA SER A 67 19.00 7.28 1.59
C SER A 67 17.92 6.85 0.59
N PRO A 68 16.66 6.66 1.03
CA PRO A 68 15.55 6.37 0.12
C PRO A 68 15.09 7.61 -0.67
N LEU A 69 15.77 8.75 -0.52
CA LEU A 69 15.45 10.03 -1.18
C LEU A 69 16.28 10.31 -2.44
N HIS A 70 17.09 9.36 -2.89
CA HIS A 70 17.81 9.43 -4.16
C HIS A 70 17.68 8.08 -4.85
N SER A 71 17.56 8.02 -6.18
CA SER A 71 17.47 6.78 -6.94
C SER A 71 18.28 6.82 -8.22
N GLU A 72 19.12 5.80 -8.40
CA GLU A 72 19.88 5.53 -9.63
C GLU A 72 19.10 4.71 -10.66
N LEU A 73 17.95 4.16 -10.24
CA LEU A 73 17.09 3.34 -11.10
C LEU A 73 16.28 4.18 -12.09
N ILE A 74 16.09 5.45 -11.75
CA ILE A 74 15.43 6.44 -12.59
C ILE A 74 16.51 7.39 -13.07
N TRP A 75 16.55 7.63 -14.39
CA TRP A 75 17.52 8.54 -15.00
C TRP A 75 18.99 8.06 -14.95
N TYR A 76 19.21 6.76 -15.08
CA TYR A 76 20.55 6.17 -15.17
C TYR A 76 21.37 6.75 -16.35
N PRO A 77 22.67 7.07 -16.17
CA PRO A 77 23.52 6.81 -14.99
C PRO A 77 23.62 7.97 -14.01
N LEU A 78 22.82 9.03 -14.18
CA LEU A 78 22.92 10.24 -13.36
C LEU A 78 22.08 10.14 -12.07
N GLY A 79 21.04 9.32 -12.09
CA GLY A 79 20.08 9.22 -11.00
C GLY A 79 19.19 10.45 -10.88
N ILE A 80 18.33 10.44 -9.86
CA ILE A 80 17.44 11.56 -9.53
C ILE A 80 17.13 11.61 -8.05
N ASP A 81 17.02 12.83 -7.51
CA ASP A 81 16.54 13.07 -6.16
C ASP A 81 15.01 12.97 -6.09
N LEU A 82 14.54 12.25 -5.08
CA LEU A 82 13.12 12.02 -4.78
C LEU A 82 12.59 12.99 -3.71
N ILE A 83 13.33 14.06 -3.39
CA ILE A 83 12.94 15.04 -2.36
C ILE A 83 11.65 15.77 -2.76
N LEU A 84 11.46 16.06 -4.05
CA LEU A 84 10.27 16.73 -4.59
C LEU A 84 9.28 15.74 -5.24
N TYR A 85 9.59 14.45 -5.17
CA TYR A 85 8.70 13.40 -5.62
C TYR A 85 7.57 13.23 -4.59
N THR A 86 6.37 12.81 -5.03
CA THR A 86 5.18 12.60 -4.19
C THR A 86 5.31 11.35 -3.33
N TYR A 87 6.35 11.31 -2.51
CA TYR A 87 6.77 10.15 -1.74
C TYR A 87 5.93 10.01 -0.47
N ASN A 88 5.03 9.03 -0.47
CA ASN A 88 4.12 8.81 0.65
C ASN A 88 4.78 7.98 1.76
N PHE A 89 5.58 8.64 2.60
CA PHE A 89 6.28 8.00 3.72
C PHE A 89 5.34 7.29 4.71
N TYR A 90 4.15 7.84 4.96
CA TYR A 90 3.19 7.20 5.84
C TYR A 90 2.79 5.82 5.31
N HIS A 91 2.40 5.75 4.04
CA HIS A 91 2.02 4.50 3.39
C HIS A 91 3.15 3.47 3.41
N VAL A 92 4.36 3.90 3.06
CA VAL A 92 5.56 3.05 3.08
C VAL A 92 5.81 2.48 4.48
N LEU A 93 5.87 3.34 5.51
CA LEU A 93 6.14 2.91 6.88
C LEU A 93 5.05 2.00 7.45
N ALA A 94 3.78 2.22 7.09
CA ALA A 94 2.68 1.35 7.47
C ALA A 94 2.76 -0.02 6.79
N ALA A 95 3.18 -0.07 5.52
CA ALA A 95 3.34 -1.29 4.74
C ALA A 95 4.60 -2.10 5.15
N MET A 96 5.64 -1.45 5.67
CA MET A 96 6.96 -2.06 5.93
C MET A 96 6.91 -3.39 6.70
N PRO A 97 6.17 -3.53 7.83
CA PRO A 97 6.13 -4.81 8.55
C PRO A 97 5.64 -5.97 7.68
N LEU A 98 4.63 -5.73 6.84
CA LEU A 98 4.12 -6.72 5.90
C LEU A 98 5.08 -6.92 4.72
N ALA A 99 5.69 -5.85 4.20
CA ALA A 99 6.64 -5.93 3.09
C ALA A 99 7.91 -6.72 3.44
N LEU A 100 8.31 -6.72 4.72
CA LEU A 100 9.44 -7.51 5.23
C LEU A 100 9.07 -8.97 5.48
N ALA A 101 7.81 -9.27 5.81
CA ALA A 101 7.36 -10.61 6.20
C ALA A 101 6.65 -11.39 5.09
N THR A 102 6.13 -10.70 4.07
CA THR A 102 5.20 -11.26 3.07
C THR A 102 5.49 -10.73 1.66
N SER A 103 4.48 -10.70 0.77
CA SER A 103 4.63 -10.20 -0.59
C SER A 103 4.33 -8.70 -0.69
N LEU A 104 4.97 -8.04 -1.66
CA LEU A 104 4.78 -6.62 -1.91
C LEU A 104 3.33 -6.26 -2.28
N PRO A 105 2.58 -7.04 -3.09
CA PRO A 105 1.16 -6.78 -3.32
C PRO A 105 0.34 -6.82 -2.02
N LEU A 106 0.61 -7.78 -1.13
CA LEU A 106 -0.12 -7.88 0.14
C LEU A 106 0.19 -6.70 1.07
N ALA A 107 1.43 -6.18 1.04
CA ALA A 107 1.80 -5.02 1.84
C ALA A 107 1.18 -3.70 1.33
N ASN A 108 0.82 -3.64 0.05
CA ASN A 108 0.22 -2.47 -0.59
C ASN A 108 -1.32 -2.44 -0.50
N ASN A 109 -1.98 -3.60 -0.51
CA ASN A 109 -3.44 -3.75 -0.45
C ASN A 109 -4.00 -3.49 0.96
#